data_AF-A0A3P7NL96-F1
#
_entry.id   AF-A0A3P7NL96-F1
#
_cell.length_a   1.000
_cell.length_b   1.000
_cell.length_c   1.000
_cell.angle_alpha   90.00
_cell.angle_beta   90.00
_cell.angle_gamma   90.00
#
_symmetry.space_group_name_H-M   'P 1'
#
loop_
_entity.id
_entity.type
_entity.pdbx_description
1 polymer ?
#
loop_
_entity_poly.entity_id
_entity_poly.type
_entity_poly.pdbx_seq_one_letter_code
_entity_poly.pdbx_strand_id
1 'polypeptide(L)'
;MWWALITMATVGYGDITPSSMAGYTLTVFCVVAGILLTSYTVPILVNDFLLYYSHADQLAWMRRVHTSATEKRRNERRDLLAKRRMNRVRALLKNSVVGNYSLGRGTSAHGNST
;
A
#
# COMPACT_ATOMS: atom_id res chain seq x y z
N MET A 1 31.23 38.64 18.28
CA MET A 1 29.94 37.91 18.35
C MET A 1 29.28 37.82 16.98
N TRP A 2 29.06 38.94 16.28
CA TRP A 2 28.54 38.99 14.90
C TRP A 2 29.24 38.02 13.92
N TRP A 3 30.56 38.10 13.83
CA TRP A 3 31.36 37.28 12.92
C TRP A 3 31.25 35.76 13.15
N ALA A 4 31.25 35.34 14.42
CA ALA A 4 31.15 33.93 14.79
C ALA A 4 29.77 33.35 14.42
N LEU A 5 28.70 34.14 14.60
CA LEU A 5 27.32 33.75 14.33
C LEU A 5 27.05 33.55 12.83
N ILE A 6 27.58 34.44 11.98
CA ILE A 6 27.46 34.36 10.51
C ILE A 6 28.25 33.18 9.95
N THR A 7 29.45 32.93 10.49
CA THR A 7 30.31 31.83 10.05
C THR A 7 29.72 30.49 10.48
N MET A 8 29.13 30.40 11.68
CA MET A 8 28.41 29.21 12.15
C MET A 8 27.13 28.96 11.34
N ALA A 9 26.41 30.02 10.95
CA ALA A 9 25.20 29.94 10.14
C ALA A 9 25.49 29.71 8.64
N THR A 10 26.75 29.43 8.26
CA THR A 10 27.22 29.16 6.88
C THR A 10 27.03 30.32 5.89
N VAL A 11 26.67 31.52 6.37
CA VAL A 11 26.45 32.70 5.51
C VAL A 11 27.79 33.24 4.98
N GLY A 12 28.80 33.30 5.85
CA GLY A 12 30.19 33.59 5.46
C GLY A 12 30.38 34.87 4.63
N TYR A 13 29.93 36.03 5.11
CA TYR A 13 30.11 37.32 4.40
C TYR A 13 31.58 37.65 4.08
N GLY A 14 32.53 37.12 4.85
CA GLY A 14 33.97 37.29 4.61
C GLY A 14 34.51 38.70 4.89
N ASP A 15 33.69 39.57 5.50
CA ASP A 15 34.00 40.96 5.83
C ASP A 15 35.04 41.10 6.95
N ILE A 16 35.05 40.14 7.86
CA ILE A 16 36.00 40.05 8.96
C ILE A 16 36.62 38.66 8.88
N THR A 17 37.92 38.53 9.17
CA THR A 17 38.58 37.23 9.28
C THR A 17 39.57 37.28 10.44
N PRO A 18 39.64 36.24 11.28
CA PRO A 18 40.55 36.23 12.42
C PRO A 18 41.98 36.20 11.89
N SER A 19 42.79 37.19 12.26
CA SER A 19 44.21 37.23 11.85
C SER A 19 45.12 36.38 12.75
N SER A 20 44.61 35.80 13.85
CA SER A 20 45.41 35.02 14.82
C SER A 20 45.20 33.51 14.66
N MET A 21 46.25 32.71 14.92
CA MET A 21 46.16 31.25 14.87
C MET A 21 45.06 30.67 15.77
N ALA A 22 44.87 31.24 16.97
CA ALA A 22 43.82 30.80 17.88
C ALA A 22 42.41 31.12 17.35
N GLY A 23 42.26 32.20 16.58
CA GLY A 23 41.00 32.53 15.92
C GLY A 23 40.66 31.54 14.82
N TYR A 24 41.64 31.11 14.01
CA TYR A 24 41.41 30.11 12.97
C TYR A 24 40.97 28.74 13.53
N THR A 25 41.57 28.26 14.61
CA THR A 25 41.19 26.95 15.19
C THR A 25 39.78 26.95 15.76
N LEU A 26 39.39 28.01 16.47
CA LEU A 26 38.02 28.18 16.97
C LEU A 26 37.00 28.28 15.84
N THR A 27 37.40 28.87 14.71
CA THR A 27 36.55 28.98 13.51
C THR A 27 36.29 27.62 12.90
N VAL A 28 37.34 26.82 12.71
CA VAL A 28 37.19 25.45 12.18
C VAL A 28 36.30 24.62 13.11
N PHE A 29 36.53 24.68 14.42
CA PHE A 29 35.68 24.01 15.40
C PHE A 29 34.22 24.47 15.33
N CYS A 30 34.00 25.78 15.21
CA CYS A 30 32.66 26.37 15.14
C CYS A 30 31.91 25.95 13.87
N VAL A 31 32.59 25.91 12.71
CA VAL A 31 32.02 25.42 11.45
C VAL A 31 31.64 23.95 11.54
N VAL A 32 32.53 23.12 12.08
CA VAL A 32 32.25 21.69 12.28
C VAL A 32 31.06 21.49 13.22
N ALA A 33 31.01 22.22 14.33
CA ALA A 33 29.88 22.18 15.26
C ALA A 33 28.57 22.64 14.61
N GLY A 34 28.61 23.69 13.79
CA GLY A 34 27.45 24.16 13.02
C GLY A 34 26.91 23.11 12.06
N ILE A 35 27.79 22.45 11.30
CA ILE A 35 27.41 21.36 10.38
C ILE A 35 26.81 20.18 11.14
N LEU A 36 27.40 19.78 12.27
CA LEU A 36 26.86 18.72 13.13
C LEU A 36 25.47 19.08 13.66
N LEU A 37 25.28 20.34 14.08
CA LEU A 37 24.01 20.81 14.59
C LEU A 37 22.93 20.80 13.50
N THR A 38 23.23 21.31 12.29
CA THR A 38 22.30 21.23 11.16
C THR A 38 22.01 19.78 10.75
N SER A 39 23.04 18.93 10.76
CA SER A 39 22.89 17.50 10.47
C SER A 39 22.05 16.76 11.51
N TYR A 40 21.93 17.29 12.73
CA TYR A 40 21.09 16.73 13.79
C TYR A 40 19.66 17.30 13.75
N THR A 41 19.51 18.61 13.52
CA THR A 41 18.19 19.26 13.51
C THR A 41 17.34 18.85 12.33
N VAL A 42 17.93 18.66 11.14
CA VAL A 42 17.19 18.27 9.93
C VAL A 42 16.54 16.88 10.09
N PRO A 43 17.25 15.80 10.51
CA PRO A 43 16.64 14.49 10.71
C PRO A 43 15.58 14.46 11.80
N ILE A 44 15.74 15.21 12.90
CA ILE A 44 14.72 15.30 13.95
C ILE A 44 13.43 15.88 13.38
N LEU A 45 13.55 17.04 12.72
CA LEU A 45 12.41 17.72 12.10
C LEU A 45 11.74 16.81 11.07
N VAL A 46 12.53 16.14 10.22
CA VAL A 46 12.02 15.21 9.22
C VAL A 46 11.33 14.02 9.89
N ASN A 47 11.87 13.47 10.97
CA ASN A 47 11.28 12.31 11.65
C ASN A 47 9.92 12.65 12.28
N ASP A 48 9.78 13.86 12.86
CA ASP A 48 8.48 14.34 13.36
C ASP A 48 7.47 14.47 12.22
N PHE A 49 7.88 15.01 11.07
CA PHE A 49 7.01 15.07 9.89
C PHE A 49 6.68 13.69 9.34
N LEU A 50 7.65 12.77 9.28
CA LEU A 50 7.42 11.39 8.84
C LEU A 50 6.46 10.67 9.78
N LEU A 51 6.58 10.88 11.09
CA LEU A 51 5.65 10.34 12.06
C LEU A 51 4.23 10.89 11.83
N TYR A 52 4.09 12.21 11.65
CA TYR A 52 2.82 12.84 11.32
C TYR A 52 2.21 12.30 10.01
N TYR A 53 3.00 12.22 8.94
CA TYR A 53 2.57 11.67 7.65
C TYR A 53 2.23 10.18 7.76
N SER A 54 3.04 9.39 8.47
CA SER A 54 2.78 7.97 8.68
C SER A 54 1.46 7.73 9.41
N HIS A 55 1.10 8.57 10.38
CA HIS A 55 -0.19 8.49 11.06
C HIS A 55 -1.36 8.84 10.13
N ALA A 56 -1.20 9.85 9.28
CA ALA A 56 -2.20 10.19 8.25
C ALA A 56 -2.37 9.05 7.23
N ASP A 57 -1.27 8.45 6.78
CA ASP A 57 -1.27 7.33 5.83
C ASP A 57 -1.78 6.03 6.46
N GLN A 58 -1.48 5.76 7.73
CA GLN A 58 -2.00 4.59 8.46
C GLN A 58 -3.52 4.62 8.52
N LEU A 59 -4.13 5.78 8.76
CA LEU A 59 -5.58 5.94 8.74
C LEU A 59 -6.15 5.69 7.33
N ALA A 60 -5.50 6.20 6.29
CA ALA A 60 -5.89 5.95 4.91
C ALA A 60 -5.73 4.47 4.50
N TRP A 61 -4.70 3.80 5.01
CA TRP A 61 -4.42 2.39 4.75
C TRP A 61 -5.43 1.49 5.46
N MET A 62 -5.74 1.75 6.74
CA MET A 62 -6.77 1.02 7.48
C MET A 62 -8.14 1.11 6.80
N ARG A 63 -8.53 2.30 6.31
CA ARG A 63 -9.78 2.44 5.54
C ARG A 63 -9.81 1.54 4.31
N ARG A 64 -8.72 1.52 3.51
CA ARG A 64 -8.62 0.66 2.33
C ARG A 64 -8.65 -0.82 2.67
N VAL A 65 -8.05 -1.24 3.78
CA VAL A 65 -8.11 -2.64 4.23
C VAL A 65 -9.52 -3.02 4.67
N HIS A 66 -10.22 -2.16 5.40
CA HIS A 66 -11.62 -2.41 5.79
C HIS A 66 -12.56 -2.49 4.58
N THR A 67 -12.39 -1.61 3.57
CA THR A 67 -13.19 -1.68 2.33
C THR A 67 -12.86 -2.93 1.53
N SER A 68 -11.59 -3.34 1.48
CA SER A 68 -11.18 -4.58 0.80
C SER A 68 -11.74 -5.85 1.46
N ALA A 69 -11.87 -5.85 2.80
CA ALA A 69 -12.41 -6.98 3.55
C ALA A 69 -13.92 -7.14 3.34
N THR A 70 -14.69 -6.05 3.26
CA THR A 70 -16.13 -6.10 2.98
C THR A 70 -16.40 -6.41 1.50
N GLU A 71 -15.56 -5.92 0.59
CA GLU A 71 -15.71 -6.15 -0.84
C GLU A 71 -15.37 -7.60 -1.25
N LYS A 72 -14.34 -8.22 -0.64
CA LYS A 72 -14.06 -9.65 -0.81
C LYS A 72 -15.26 -10.54 -0.46
N ARG A 73 -15.90 -10.29 0.69
CA ARG A 73 -17.08 -11.06 1.12
C ARG A 73 -18.24 -10.93 0.12
N ARG A 74 -18.40 -9.76 -0.49
CA ARG A 74 -19.43 -9.52 -1.50
C ARG A 74 -19.13 -10.27 -2.79
N ASN A 75 -17.89 -10.26 -3.27
CA ASN A 75 -17.49 -11.01 -4.47
C ASN A 75 -17.56 -12.52 -4.26
N GLU A 76 -17.08 -13.04 -3.13
CA GLU A 76 -17.20 -14.45 -2.78
C GLU A 76 -18.67 -14.90 -2.75
N ARG A 77 -19.58 -14.09 -2.19
CA ARG A 77 -21.02 -14.39 -2.24
C ARG A 77 -21.55 -14.45 -3.68
N ARG A 78 -21.14 -13.53 -4.55
CA ARG A 78 -21.57 -13.52 -5.96
C ARG A 78 -21.07 -14.77 -6.70
N ASP A 79 -19.82 -15.17 -6.46
CA ASP A 79 -19.22 -16.35 -7.06
C ASP A 79 -19.89 -17.64 -6.56
N LEU A 80 -20.19 -17.72 -5.26
CA LEU A 80 -20.91 -18.86 -4.70
C LEU A 80 -22.32 -18.99 -5.30
N LEU A 81 -23.03 -17.86 -5.48
CA LEU A 81 -24.34 -17.86 -6.11
C LEU A 81 -24.26 -18.27 -7.60
N ALA A 82 -23.26 -17.80 -8.34
CA ALA A 82 -23.02 -18.20 -9.72
C ALA A 82 -22.73 -19.70 -9.83
N LYS A 83 -21.85 -20.24 -8.97
CA LYS A 83 -21.53 -21.68 -8.90
C LYS A 83 -22.77 -22.51 -8.55
N ARG A 84 -23.59 -22.06 -7.60
CA ARG A 84 -24.86 -22.72 -7.24
C ARG A 84 -25.83 -22.76 -8.42
N ARG A 85 -25.95 -21.68 -9.20
CA ARG A 85 -26.77 -21.66 -10.42
C ARG A 85 -26.26 -22.66 -11.45
N MET A 86 -24.97 -22.69 -11.72
CA MET A 86 -24.39 -23.64 -12.68
C MET A 86 -24.57 -25.10 -12.25
N ASN A 87 -24.39 -25.40 -10.96
CA ASN A 87 -24.61 -26.75 -10.45
C ASN A 87 -26.07 -27.20 -10.59
N ARG A 88 -27.04 -26.31 -10.36
CA ARG A 88 -28.45 -26.62 -10.61
C ARG A 88 -28.75 -26.85 -12.10
N VAL A 89 -28.24 -26.00 -12.99
CA VAL A 89 -28.41 -26.18 -14.44
C VAL A 89 -27.83 -27.52 -14.89
N ARG A 90 -26.63 -27.89 -14.42
CA ARG A 90 -26.03 -29.20 -14.71
C ARG A 90 -26.86 -30.37 -14.21
N ALA A 91 -27.43 -30.27 -13.01
CA ALA A 91 -28.30 -31.31 -12.45
C ALA A 91 -29.58 -31.47 -13.28
N LEU A 92 -30.19 -30.36 -13.70
CA LEU A 92 -31.37 -30.36 -14.57
C LEU A 92 -31.05 -30.98 -15.93
N LEU A 93 -29.97 -30.56 -16.58
CA LEU A 93 -29.53 -31.15 -17.85
C LEU A 93 -29.31 -32.65 -17.73
N LYS A 94 -28.64 -33.12 -16.66
CA LYS A 94 -28.43 -34.55 -16.42
C LYS A 94 -29.75 -35.30 -16.25
N ASN A 95 -30.71 -34.71 -15.54
CA ASN A 95 -32.04 -35.31 -15.36
C ASN A 95 -32.85 -35.35 -16.66
N SER A 96 -32.83 -34.27 -17.44
CA SER A 96 -33.51 -34.19 -18.76
C SER A 96 -32.90 -35.18 -19.75
N VAL A 97 -31.58 -35.31 -19.77
CA VAL A 97 -30.86 -36.25 -20.64
C VAL A 97 -31.19 -37.69 -20.26
N VAL A 98 -31.16 -38.04 -18.97
CA VAL A 98 -31.55 -39.37 -18.50
C VAL A 98 -33.02 -39.67 -18.80
N GLY A 99 -33.92 -38.69 -18.62
CA GLY A 99 -35.33 -38.81 -18.95
C GLY A 99 -35.61 -39.02 -20.44
N ASN A 100 -34.82 -38.39 -21.33
CA ASN A 100 -34.94 -38.61 -22.76
C ASN A 100 -34.38 -39.97 -23.20
N TYR A 101 -33.38 -40.52 -22.51
CA TYR A 101 -32.89 -41.88 -22.77
C TYR A 101 -33.87 -42.97 -22.31
N SER A 102 -34.63 -42.74 -21.25
CA SER A 102 -35.69 -43.67 -20.81
C SER A 102 -36.95 -43.59 -21.67
N LEU A 103 -37.28 -42.43 -22.24
CA LEU A 103 -38.41 -42.30 -23.18
C LEU A 103 -38.09 -42.85 -24.59
N GLY A 104 -36.82 -42.82 -25.03
CA GLY A 104 -36.40 -43.33 -26.34
C GLY A 104 -36.25 -44.84 -26.44
N ARG A 105 -36.36 -45.59 -25.32
CA ARG A 105 -36.22 -47.06 -25.27
C ARG A 105 -37.57 -47.79 -25.08
N GLY A 106 -38.68 -47.14 -25.42
CA GLY A 106 -40.03 -47.71 -25.34
C GLY A 106 -40.75 -47.90 -26.69
N THR A 107 -40.20 -47.41 -27.81
CA THR A 107 -40.90 -47.35 -29.11
C THR A 107 -40.24 -48.17 -30.22
N SER A 108 -39.56 -49.26 -29.87
CA SER A 108 -39.01 -50.19 -30.87
C SER A 108 -39.07 -51.65 -30.37
N ALA A 109 -40.28 -52.18 -30.25
CA ALA A 109 -40.57 -53.61 -30.36
C ALA A 109 -41.98 -53.72 -30.96
N HIS A 110 -42.07 -53.79 -32.30
CA HIS A 110 -42.48 -55.00 -33.03
C HIS A 110 -44.00 -55.26 -32.83
N GLY A 111 -44.91 -55.00 -33.77
CA GLY A 111 -44.82 -55.19 -35.21
C GLY A 111 -44.98 -56.68 -35.56
N ASN A 112 -46.14 -57.06 -36.12
CA ASN A 112 -46.54 -58.38 -36.64
C ASN A 112 -46.92 -59.50 -35.66
N SER A 113 -48.14 -60.03 -35.83
CA SER A 113 -48.48 -61.35 -36.44
C SER A 113 -49.92 -61.70 -36.00
N THR A 114 -50.88 -61.64 -36.93
CA THR A 114 -51.67 -62.80 -37.45
C THR A 114 -52.31 -63.69 -36.39
#